data_AF-A0A2F0AK14-F1
#
_entry.id   AF-A0A2F0AK14-F1
#
_cell.length_a   1.000
_cell.length_b   1.000
_cell.length_c   1.000
_cell.angle_alpha   90.00
_cell.angle_beta   90.00
_cell.angle_gamma   90.00
#
_symmetry.space_group_name_H-M   'P 1'
#
loop_
_entity.id
_entity.type
_entity.pdbx_description
1 polymer ?
#
loop_
_entity_poly.entity_id
_entity_poly.type
_entity_poly.pdbx_seq_one_letter_code
_entity_poly.pdbx_strand_id
1 'polypeptide(L)'
;MNAKMSEPIVACKMLWETWKKENHCIDCGEDNAECIQADHIRGEKIVNCSEYIFWGRNGGTSMLSKELLKCDPRCRCCHILRTKKSWSQTVANLKGRDKKSLRSLKTKIEKQKFVVEEKLRRGQCAICKKQVTEDNAAAFIFDHSVNWSKKNFTISNYINKNRCTLQRAKPLLIKEMLLCRLLCANCDWVQTRKELFSKEINDPRKFMLNKFFLIK
;
A
#
# COMPACT_ATOMS: atom_id res chain seq x y z
N MET A 1 7.77 -14.22 28.83
CA MET A 1 6.77 -13.36 29.52
C MET A 1 6.02 -12.57 28.46
N ASN A 2 4.72 -12.82 28.28
CA ASN A 2 3.88 -12.02 27.39
C ASN A 2 3.72 -10.63 28.03
N ALA A 3 4.41 -9.63 27.49
CA ALA A 3 4.21 -8.25 27.91
C ALA A 3 2.75 -7.87 27.58
N LYS A 4 1.90 -7.78 28.61
CA LYS A 4 0.56 -7.21 28.46
C LYS A 4 0.73 -5.80 27.89
N MET A 5 0.05 -5.50 26.78
CA MET A 5 0.03 -4.15 26.23
C MET A 5 -0.51 -3.20 27.31
N SER A 6 0.14 -2.04 27.51
CA SER A 6 -0.33 -1.06 28.48
C SER A 6 -1.67 -0.48 28.07
N GLU A 7 -2.48 -0.08 29.07
CA GLU A 7 -3.82 0.46 28.88
C GLU A 7 -3.90 1.61 27.86
N PRO A 8 -2.97 2.60 27.85
CA PRO A 8 -2.98 3.67 26.84
C PRO A 8 -2.81 3.15 25.40
N ILE A 9 -2.00 2.10 25.21
CA ILE A 9 -1.76 1.51 23.89
C ILE A 9 -3.04 0.80 23.40
N VAL A 10 -3.74 0.09 24.30
CA VAL A 10 -5.02 -0.54 23.98
C VAL A 10 -6.07 0.50 23.63
N ALA A 11 -6.16 1.61 24.39
CA ALA A 11 -7.07 2.71 24.11
C ALA A 11 -6.82 3.35 22.72
N CYS A 12 -5.56 3.62 22.36
CA CYS A 12 -5.23 4.13 21.02
C CYS A 12 -5.61 3.15 19.91
N LYS A 13 -5.39 1.85 20.11
CA LYS A 13 -5.81 0.82 19.14
C LYS A 13 -7.33 0.82 18.97
N MET A 14 -8.10 0.87 20.06
CA MET A 14 -9.56 0.90 19.99
C MET A 14 -10.08 2.15 19.30
N LEU A 15 -9.51 3.32 19.59
CA LEU A 15 -9.85 4.58 18.90
C LEU A 15 -9.60 4.48 17.39
N TRP A 16 -8.44 3.94 16.97
CA TRP A 16 -8.13 3.74 15.56
C TRP A 16 -9.12 2.81 14.86
N GLU A 17 -9.45 1.67 15.48
CA GLU A 17 -10.41 0.72 14.91
C GLU A 17 -11.84 1.29 14.86
N THR A 18 -12.23 2.06 15.87
CA THR A 18 -13.54 2.75 15.91
C THR A 18 -13.63 3.79 14.82
N TRP A 19 -12.61 4.65 14.69
CA TRP A 19 -12.56 5.66 13.63
C TRP A 19 -12.71 5.03 12.23
N LYS A 20 -12.04 3.90 11.94
CA LYS A 20 -12.21 3.23 10.65
C LYS A 20 -13.61 2.69 10.40
N LYS A 21 -14.35 2.28 11.45
CA LYS A 21 -15.72 1.76 11.34
C LYS A 21 -16.76 2.87 11.18
N GLU A 22 -16.51 4.03 11.78
CA GLU A 22 -17.40 5.19 11.71
C GLU A 22 -17.22 6.00 10.41
N ASN A 23 -16.20 5.70 9.62
CA ASN A 23 -15.87 6.44 8.42
C ASN A 23 -15.91 5.54 7.16
N HIS A 24 -16.30 6.13 6.05
CA HIS A 24 -16.25 5.54 4.71
C HIS A 24 -15.33 6.36 3.81
N CYS A 25 -14.91 5.78 2.70
CA CYS A 25 -14.03 6.46 1.75
C CYS A 25 -14.72 7.66 1.12
N ILE A 26 -14.19 8.87 1.36
CA ILE A 26 -14.76 10.12 0.85
C ILE A 26 -14.87 10.19 -0.68
N ASP A 27 -14.05 9.43 -1.41
CA ASP A 27 -14.05 9.45 -2.88
C ASP A 27 -15.01 8.46 -3.56
N CYS A 28 -15.28 7.33 -2.93
CA CYS A 28 -15.99 6.22 -3.59
C CYS A 28 -16.98 5.47 -2.70
N GLY A 29 -17.17 5.90 -1.46
CA GLY A 29 -18.15 5.31 -0.54
C GLY A 29 -17.78 3.94 0.02
N GLU A 30 -16.63 3.35 -0.32
CA GLU A 30 -16.16 2.10 0.30
C GLU A 30 -16.24 2.20 1.83
N ASP A 31 -16.95 1.28 2.46
CA ASP A 31 -17.30 1.27 3.88
C ASP A 31 -16.61 0.13 4.65
N ASN A 32 -15.89 -0.76 3.94
CA ASN A 32 -15.11 -1.79 4.60
C ASN A 32 -13.97 -1.16 5.41
N ALA A 33 -14.17 -1.09 6.73
CA ALA A 33 -13.23 -0.54 7.71
C ALA A 33 -11.81 -1.12 7.59
N GLU A 34 -11.64 -2.35 7.10
CA GLU A 34 -10.31 -2.92 6.86
C GLU A 34 -9.54 -2.20 5.77
N CYS A 35 -10.24 -1.64 4.78
CA CYS A 35 -9.65 -0.94 3.65
C CYS A 35 -9.47 0.56 3.91
N ILE A 36 -10.07 1.11 4.95
CA ILE A 36 -10.01 2.54 5.29
C ILE A 36 -8.64 2.91 5.85
N GLN A 37 -8.05 3.96 5.27
CA GLN A 37 -6.80 4.57 5.66
C GLN A 37 -7.02 6.04 6.02
N ALA A 38 -6.22 6.52 6.98
CA ALA A 38 -6.15 7.93 7.31
C ALA A 38 -5.18 8.61 6.32
N ASP A 39 -5.74 9.18 5.25
CA ASP A 39 -4.98 9.94 4.27
C ASP A 39 -4.69 11.34 4.82
N HIS A 40 -3.43 11.62 5.10
CA HIS A 40 -3.02 12.84 5.77
C HIS A 40 -2.94 14.01 4.78
N ILE A 41 -3.91 14.92 4.83
CA ILE A 41 -4.06 15.99 3.82
C ILE A 41 -3.91 17.41 4.37
N ARG A 42 -3.86 17.57 5.69
CA ARG A 42 -3.76 18.89 6.37
C ARG A 42 -2.58 18.92 7.34
N GLY A 43 -1.82 20.01 7.36
CA GLY A 43 -0.74 20.22 8.33
C GLY A 43 0.41 19.21 8.26
N GLU A 44 1.28 19.25 9.26
CA GLU A 44 2.41 18.33 9.38
C GLU A 44 2.01 17.03 10.08
N LYS A 45 2.44 15.92 9.48
CA LYS A 45 2.23 14.56 10.00
C LYS A 45 3.27 14.26 11.07
N ILE A 46 2.81 13.83 12.24
CA ILE A 46 3.70 13.40 13.33
C ILE A 46 4.15 11.96 13.07
N VAL A 47 3.20 11.03 12.97
CA VAL A 47 3.44 9.62 12.69
C VAL A 47 2.17 9.00 12.10
N ASN A 48 2.21 7.73 11.64
CA ASN A 48 1.00 7.05 11.18
C ASN A 48 -0.02 6.87 12.32
N CYS A 49 -1.30 7.13 12.06
CA CYS A 49 -2.38 6.93 13.04
C CYS A 49 -2.50 5.47 13.54
N SER A 50 -2.01 4.49 12.75
CA SER A 50 -1.97 3.08 13.13
C SER A 50 -0.87 2.72 14.13
N GLU A 51 0.06 3.63 14.46
CA GLU A 51 1.21 3.37 15.36
C GLU A 51 0.80 3.53 16.84
N TYR A 52 -0.16 2.72 17.29
CA TYR A 52 -0.77 2.83 18.63
C TYR A 52 0.25 2.70 19.79
N ILE A 53 1.40 2.05 19.58
CA ILE A 53 2.49 2.01 20.58
C ILE A 53 3.10 3.40 20.78
N PHE A 54 3.33 4.12 19.68
CA PHE A 54 3.83 5.49 19.75
C PHE A 54 2.80 6.39 20.43
N TRP A 55 1.55 6.37 19.97
CA TRP A 55 0.51 7.24 20.51
C TRP A 55 0.26 6.97 22.00
N GLY A 56 0.16 5.69 22.41
CA GLY A 56 -0.01 5.31 23.81
C GLY A 56 1.12 5.80 24.73
N ARG A 57 2.33 6.03 24.20
CA ARG A 57 3.47 6.58 24.93
C ARG A 57 3.61 8.10 24.82
N ASN A 58 2.92 8.73 23.87
CA ASN A 58 3.09 10.14 23.50
C ASN A 58 1.74 10.88 23.46
N GLY A 59 1.05 10.92 24.61
CA GLY A 59 -0.20 11.67 24.78
C GLY A 59 -1.49 10.91 24.47
N GLY A 60 -1.41 9.61 24.17
CA GLY A 60 -2.53 8.69 24.13
C GLY A 60 -3.56 9.00 23.05
N THR A 61 -4.82 8.69 23.37
CA THR A 61 -5.97 8.92 22.48
C THR A 61 -6.16 10.38 22.14
N SER A 62 -5.88 11.31 23.05
CA SER A 62 -6.01 12.76 22.82
C SER A 62 -5.14 13.23 21.65
N MET A 63 -3.86 12.82 21.62
CA MET A 63 -2.96 13.17 20.52
C MET A 63 -3.31 12.45 19.22
N LEU A 64 -3.72 11.18 19.30
CA LEU A 64 -4.19 10.44 18.13
C LEU A 64 -5.44 11.08 17.51
N SER A 65 -6.42 11.50 18.32
CA SER A 65 -7.61 12.21 17.83
C SER A 65 -7.24 13.49 17.10
N LYS A 66 -6.29 14.29 17.63
CA LYS A 66 -5.80 15.50 16.95
C LYS A 66 -5.14 15.19 15.61
N GLU A 67 -4.39 14.10 15.51
CA GLU A 67 -3.82 13.66 14.24
C GLU A 67 -4.91 13.20 13.26
N LEU A 68 -5.93 12.47 13.72
CA LEU A 68 -7.03 12.00 12.88
C LEU A 68 -7.84 13.15 12.26
N LEU A 69 -7.97 14.30 12.94
CA LEU A 69 -8.63 15.50 12.37
C LEU A 69 -7.90 16.06 11.13
N LYS A 70 -6.60 15.75 10.98
CA LYS A 70 -5.80 16.14 9.80
C LYS A 70 -6.01 15.23 8.60
N CYS A 71 -6.71 14.11 8.79
CA CYS A 71 -6.84 13.06 7.80
C CYS A 71 -8.23 13.02 7.18
N ASP A 72 -8.29 12.65 5.90
CA ASP A 72 -9.52 12.21 5.25
C ASP A 72 -9.58 10.68 5.27
N PRO A 73 -10.76 10.07 5.50
CA PRO A 73 -10.93 8.64 5.33
C PRO A 73 -10.97 8.28 3.85
N ARG A 74 -10.01 7.46 3.41
CA ARG A 74 -9.96 6.94 2.03
C ARG A 74 -9.69 5.45 2.04
N CYS A 75 -10.32 4.72 1.13
CA CYS A 75 -9.94 3.33 0.93
C CYS A 75 -8.54 3.26 0.30
N ARG A 76 -7.87 2.12 0.49
CA ARG A 76 -6.52 1.90 -0.04
C ARG A 76 -6.41 2.10 -1.56
N CYS A 77 -7.43 1.77 -2.34
CA CYS A 77 -7.45 2.06 -3.78
C CYS A 77 -7.35 3.57 -4.04
N CYS A 78 -8.29 4.36 -3.49
CA CYS A 78 -8.34 5.81 -3.73
C CYS A 78 -7.12 6.53 -3.16
N HIS A 79 -6.62 6.09 -2.00
CA HIS A 79 -5.39 6.60 -1.42
C HIS A 79 -4.19 6.42 -2.38
N ILE A 80 -4.00 5.21 -2.95
CA ILE A 80 -2.93 4.95 -3.94
C ILE A 80 -3.06 5.84 -5.18
N LEU A 81 -4.28 6.02 -5.71
CA LEU A 81 -4.52 6.87 -6.89
C LEU A 81 -4.14 8.33 -6.61
N ARG A 82 -4.49 8.84 -5.43
CA ARG A 82 -4.14 10.20 -4.99
C ARG A 82 -2.63 10.36 -4.83
N THR A 83 -1.96 9.43 -4.14
CA THR A 83 -0.48 9.45 -4.02
C THR A 83 0.18 9.43 -5.39
N LYS A 84 -0.34 8.61 -6.33
CA LYS A 84 0.21 8.51 -7.69
C LYS A 84 0.04 9.83 -8.45
N LYS A 85 -1.11 10.50 -8.34
CA LYS A 85 -1.37 11.80 -8.97
C LYS A 85 -0.38 12.87 -8.48
N SER A 86 -0.16 12.94 -7.16
CA SER A 86 0.85 13.83 -6.56
C SER A 86 2.26 13.52 -7.06
N TRP A 87 2.67 12.24 -7.06
CA TRP A 87 4.00 11.85 -7.54
C TRP A 87 4.23 12.21 -9.01
N SER A 88 3.22 12.01 -9.87
CA SER A 88 3.31 12.38 -11.29
C SER A 88 3.59 13.87 -11.48
N GLN A 89 3.01 14.74 -10.65
CA GLN A 89 3.29 16.19 -10.67
C GLN A 89 4.73 16.49 -10.26
N THR A 90 5.25 15.85 -9.20
CA THR A 90 6.64 16.00 -8.77
C THR A 90 7.65 15.52 -9.82
N VAL A 91 7.30 14.47 -10.57
CA VAL A 91 8.16 13.91 -11.62
C VAL A 91 8.12 14.72 -12.91
N ALA A 92 6.99 15.33 -13.25
CA ALA A 92 6.85 16.23 -14.40
C ALA A 92 7.77 17.46 -14.29
N ASN A 93 8.13 17.87 -13.07
CA ASN A 93 9.16 18.87 -12.81
C ASN A 93 10.56 18.28 -13.04
N LEU A 94 10.94 18.17 -14.33
CA LEU A 94 12.24 17.64 -14.79
C LEU A 94 13.37 18.69 -14.72
N LYS A 95 13.05 19.97 -14.49
CA LYS A 95 14.04 21.05 -14.42
C LYS A 95 15.05 20.76 -13.30
N GLY A 96 16.35 20.79 -13.64
CA GLY A 96 17.45 20.64 -12.69
C GLY A 96 17.92 19.21 -12.39
N ARG A 97 17.35 18.16 -13.02
CA ARG A 97 17.85 16.78 -12.84
C ARG A 97 19.06 16.49 -13.73
N ASP A 98 20.04 15.77 -13.19
CA ASP A 98 21.20 15.33 -13.96
C ASP A 98 20.83 14.25 -15.00
N LYS A 99 21.69 14.08 -16.03
CA LYS A 99 21.47 13.15 -17.15
C LYS A 99 21.26 11.70 -16.71
N LYS A 100 21.95 11.24 -15.65
CA LYS A 100 21.84 9.87 -15.13
C LYS A 100 20.49 9.66 -14.44
N SER A 101 20.02 10.65 -13.68
CA SER A 101 18.70 10.67 -13.07
C SER A 101 17.58 10.63 -14.13
N LEU A 102 17.72 11.38 -15.22
CA LEU A 102 16.77 11.35 -16.34
C LEU A 102 16.72 9.98 -17.04
N ARG A 103 17.88 9.36 -17.29
CA ARG A 103 17.94 8.01 -17.90
C ARG A 103 17.29 6.95 -17.02
N SER A 104 17.57 6.99 -15.71
CA SER A 104 16.96 6.11 -14.71
C SER A 104 15.43 6.27 -14.69
N LEU A 105 14.95 7.51 -14.73
CA LEU A 105 13.52 7.81 -14.76
C LEU A 105 12.86 7.28 -16.03
N LYS A 106 13.46 7.49 -17.21
CA LYS A 106 12.95 6.96 -18.49
C LYS A 106 12.78 5.43 -18.42
N THR A 107 13.80 4.75 -17.93
CA THR A 107 13.82 3.28 -17.82
C THR A 107 12.73 2.77 -16.85
N LYS A 108 12.52 3.50 -15.74
CA LYS A 108 11.44 3.23 -14.79
C LYS A 108 10.06 3.40 -15.43
N ILE A 109 9.85 4.47 -16.19
CA ILE A 109 8.58 4.75 -16.89
C ILE A 109 8.27 3.64 -17.90
N GLU A 110 9.24 3.22 -18.70
CA GLU A 110 9.06 2.12 -19.68
C GLU A 110 8.62 0.81 -19.00
N LYS A 111 9.25 0.43 -17.89
CA LYS A 111 8.83 -0.74 -17.10
C LYS A 111 7.45 -0.57 -16.49
N GLN A 112 7.11 0.64 -16.01
CA GLN A 112 5.77 0.91 -15.48
C GLN A 112 4.70 0.77 -16.56
N LYS A 113 4.94 1.28 -17.77
CA LYS A 113 4.03 1.12 -18.91
C LYS A 113 3.79 -0.35 -19.24
N PHE A 114 4.86 -1.12 -19.39
CA PHE A 114 4.77 -2.56 -19.62
C PHE A 114 3.94 -3.30 -18.55
N VAL A 115 4.13 -2.95 -17.28
CA VAL A 115 3.37 -3.55 -16.18
C VAL A 115 1.92 -3.08 -16.16
N VAL A 116 1.63 -1.84 -16.54
CA VAL A 116 0.26 -1.33 -16.67
C VAL A 116 -0.47 -2.01 -17.84
N GLU A 117 0.18 -2.20 -18.98
CA GLU A 117 -0.36 -2.95 -20.12
C GLU A 117 -0.79 -4.37 -19.70
N GLU A 118 0.03 -5.07 -18.91
CA GLU A 118 -0.34 -6.39 -18.40
C GLU A 118 -1.55 -6.33 -17.43
N LYS A 119 -1.68 -5.28 -16.63
CA LYS A 119 -2.86 -5.10 -15.77
C LYS A 119 -4.12 -4.88 -16.60
N LEU A 120 -4.04 -4.03 -17.63
CA LEU A 120 -5.13 -3.76 -18.57
C LEU A 120 -5.52 -5.04 -19.31
N ARG A 121 -4.54 -5.83 -19.78
CA ARG A 121 -4.77 -7.12 -20.45
C ARG A 121 -5.54 -8.11 -19.57
N ARG A 122 -5.30 -8.12 -18.26
CA ARG A 122 -6.04 -8.97 -17.31
C ARG A 122 -7.44 -8.44 -17.00
N GLY A 123 -7.68 -7.15 -17.23
CA GLY A 123 -9.00 -6.51 -17.26
C GLY A 123 -9.67 -6.30 -15.90
N GLN A 124 -9.46 -7.15 -14.90
CA GLN A 124 -10.19 -7.05 -13.63
C GLN A 124 -9.50 -7.68 -12.42
N CYS A 125 -9.98 -7.28 -11.24
CA CYS A 125 -9.62 -7.91 -9.98
C CYS A 125 -10.10 -9.36 -9.96
N ALA A 126 -9.23 -10.30 -9.60
CA ALA A 126 -9.57 -11.72 -9.53
C ALA A 126 -10.68 -12.03 -8.50
N ILE A 127 -10.81 -11.20 -7.45
CA ILE A 127 -11.76 -11.37 -6.35
C ILE A 127 -13.04 -10.58 -6.61
N CYS A 128 -13.01 -9.24 -6.48
CA CYS A 128 -14.22 -8.41 -6.53
C CYS A 128 -14.66 -8.01 -7.95
N LYS A 129 -13.95 -8.46 -8.99
CA LYS A 129 -14.25 -8.17 -10.40
C LYS A 129 -14.25 -6.67 -10.79
N LYS A 130 -13.75 -5.78 -9.92
CA LYS A 130 -13.52 -4.37 -10.27
C LYS A 130 -12.64 -4.29 -11.52
N GLN A 131 -13.11 -3.56 -12.53
CA GLN A 131 -12.43 -3.42 -13.82
C GLN A 131 -11.18 -2.54 -13.71
N VAL A 132 -10.17 -2.89 -14.49
CA VAL A 132 -8.92 -2.14 -14.66
C VAL A 132 -9.12 -1.16 -15.81
N THR A 133 -8.89 0.11 -15.55
CA THR A 133 -8.84 1.18 -16.53
C THR A 133 -7.46 1.84 -16.48
N GLU A 134 -7.13 2.65 -17.48
CA GLU A 134 -5.87 3.40 -17.47
C GLU A 134 -5.75 4.30 -16.22
N ASP A 135 -6.86 4.91 -15.83
CA ASP A 135 -6.94 5.81 -14.67
C ASP A 135 -6.74 5.08 -13.33
N ASN A 136 -7.18 3.83 -13.23
CA ASN A 136 -7.20 3.10 -11.97
C ASN A 136 -6.13 2.01 -11.86
N ALA A 137 -5.39 1.70 -12.94
CA ALA A 137 -4.42 0.60 -12.98
C ALA A 137 -3.34 0.68 -11.89
N ALA A 138 -3.04 1.87 -11.37
CA ALA A 138 -2.14 2.05 -10.24
C ALA A 138 -2.66 1.42 -8.94
N ALA A 139 -3.98 1.35 -8.75
CA ALA A 139 -4.64 0.73 -7.59
C ALA A 139 -4.73 -0.80 -7.67
N PHE A 140 -4.17 -1.44 -8.71
CA PHE A 140 -4.14 -2.89 -8.83
C PHE A 140 -2.74 -3.44 -8.54
N ILE A 141 -2.69 -4.55 -7.80
CA ILE A 141 -1.49 -5.17 -7.24
C ILE A 141 -1.38 -6.61 -7.78
N PHE A 142 -0.15 -6.99 -8.13
CA PHE A 142 0.20 -8.37 -8.43
C PHE A 142 0.47 -9.11 -7.12
N ASP A 143 -0.54 -9.85 -6.67
CA ASP A 143 -0.54 -10.56 -5.40
C ASP A 143 0.07 -11.96 -5.56
N HIS A 144 0.99 -12.29 -4.65
CA HIS A 144 1.74 -13.55 -4.61
C HIS A 144 1.23 -14.53 -3.55
N SER A 145 0.15 -14.23 -2.83
CA SER A 145 -0.45 -15.10 -1.80
C SER A 145 -0.37 -16.61 -2.08
N VAL A 146 -0.90 -17.01 -3.25
CA VAL A 146 -0.99 -18.42 -3.68
C VAL A 146 0.34 -19.06 -4.08
N ASN A 147 1.37 -18.26 -4.39
CA ASN A 147 2.68 -18.74 -4.88
C ASN A 147 3.85 -18.10 -4.13
N TRP A 148 3.66 -17.75 -2.86
CA TRP A 148 4.64 -16.94 -2.11
C TRP A 148 6.04 -17.57 -2.06
N SER A 149 6.12 -18.90 -2.03
CA SER A 149 7.38 -19.66 -2.00
C SER A 149 8.15 -19.63 -3.33
N LYS A 150 7.48 -19.28 -4.43
CA LYS A 150 8.07 -19.19 -5.78
C LYS A 150 8.44 -17.76 -6.18
N LYS A 151 8.13 -16.79 -5.32
CA LYS A 151 8.40 -15.36 -5.54
C LYS A 151 9.90 -15.10 -5.52
N ASN A 152 10.42 -14.53 -6.60
CA ASN A 152 11.80 -14.06 -6.66
C ASN A 152 11.90 -12.62 -6.17
N PHE A 153 10.93 -11.77 -6.51
CA PHE A 153 10.94 -10.35 -6.15
C PHE A 153 9.54 -9.73 -6.21
N THR A 154 9.32 -8.60 -5.53
CA THR A 154 8.11 -7.80 -5.81
C THR A 154 8.30 -6.99 -7.08
N ILE A 155 7.31 -7.02 -7.98
CA ILE A 155 7.32 -6.29 -9.25
C ILE A 155 7.59 -4.79 -9.01
N SER A 156 6.95 -4.17 -8.04
CA SER A 156 7.17 -2.75 -7.69
C SER A 156 8.62 -2.46 -7.26
N ASN A 157 9.22 -3.32 -6.42
CA ASN A 157 10.61 -3.16 -5.99
C ASN A 157 11.58 -3.36 -7.16
N TYR A 158 11.30 -4.34 -8.02
CA TYR A 158 12.09 -4.58 -9.22
C TYR A 158 12.08 -3.35 -10.14
N ILE A 159 10.91 -2.78 -10.44
CA ILE A 159 10.80 -1.54 -11.24
C ILE A 159 11.59 -0.39 -10.60
N ASN A 160 11.51 -0.22 -9.28
CA ASN A 160 12.10 0.93 -8.58
C ASN A 160 13.62 0.83 -8.39
N LYS A 161 14.16 -0.37 -8.15
CA LYS A 161 15.58 -0.56 -7.80
C LYS A 161 16.43 -1.07 -8.96
N ASN A 162 15.83 -1.79 -9.90
CA ASN A 162 16.57 -2.38 -11.00
C ASN A 162 16.89 -1.30 -12.07
N ARG A 163 18.18 -1.13 -12.37
CA ARG A 163 18.69 -0.15 -13.34
C ARG A 163 18.86 -0.69 -14.77
N CYS A 164 18.50 -1.95 -15.05
CA CYS A 164 18.59 -2.51 -16.39
C CYS A 164 17.47 -1.96 -17.29
N THR A 165 17.65 -2.06 -18.62
CA THR A 165 16.65 -1.63 -19.61
C THR A 165 15.39 -2.50 -19.56
N LEU A 166 14.29 -2.03 -20.15
CA LEU A 166 13.08 -2.85 -20.29
C LEU A 166 13.37 -4.18 -21.00
N GLN A 167 14.18 -4.19 -22.06
CA GLN A 167 14.54 -5.41 -22.81
C GLN A 167 15.10 -6.51 -21.91
N ARG A 168 15.98 -6.16 -20.95
CA ARG A 168 16.54 -7.11 -19.98
C ARG A 168 15.57 -7.45 -18.84
N ALA A 169 14.75 -6.48 -18.43
CA ALA A 169 13.77 -6.65 -17.34
C ALA A 169 12.55 -7.50 -17.75
N LYS A 170 12.11 -7.39 -19.01
CA LYS A 170 10.86 -7.94 -19.53
C LYS A 170 10.68 -9.43 -19.26
N PRO A 171 11.62 -10.34 -19.59
CA PRO A 171 11.42 -11.77 -19.35
C PRO A 171 11.25 -12.10 -17.86
N LEU A 172 11.98 -11.40 -16.98
CA LEU A 172 11.87 -11.58 -15.53
C LEU A 172 10.55 -11.06 -14.98
N LEU A 173 10.10 -9.89 -15.46
CA LEU A 173 8.80 -9.33 -15.09
C LEU A 173 7.65 -10.24 -15.54
N ILE A 174 7.70 -10.78 -16.76
CA ILE A 174 6.69 -11.73 -17.25
C ILE A 174 6.64 -12.96 -16.36
N LYS A 175 7.80 -13.59 -16.12
CA LYS A 175 7.91 -14.77 -15.26
C LYS A 175 7.28 -14.52 -13.88
N GLU A 176 7.59 -13.38 -13.26
CA GLU A 176 7.07 -13.04 -11.94
C GLU A 176 5.56 -12.74 -11.98
N MET A 177 5.08 -11.97 -12.97
CA MET A 177 3.65 -11.65 -13.13
C MET A 177 2.80 -12.90 -13.35
N LEU A 178 3.30 -13.91 -14.05
CA LEU A 178 2.59 -15.18 -14.25
C LEU A 178 2.33 -15.96 -12.96
N LEU A 179 3.14 -15.74 -11.91
CA LEU A 179 2.94 -16.35 -10.60
C LEU A 179 1.87 -15.62 -9.77
N CYS A 180 1.45 -14.44 -10.21
CA CYS A 180 0.58 -13.54 -9.46
C CYS A 180 -0.86 -13.61 -9.93
N ARG A 181 -1.80 -13.41 -9.00
CA ARG A 181 -3.15 -12.96 -9.34
C ARG A 181 -3.20 -11.42 -9.34
N LEU A 182 -4.09 -10.83 -10.13
CA LEU A 182 -4.30 -9.39 -10.14
C LEU A 182 -5.44 -9.02 -9.18
N LEU A 183 -5.15 -8.23 -8.15
CA LEU A 183 -6.13 -7.77 -7.17
C LEU A 183 -6.21 -6.25 -7.15
N CYS A 184 -7.37 -5.67 -6.86
CA CYS A 184 -7.40 -4.27 -6.43
C CYS A 184 -6.77 -4.15 -5.02
N ALA A 185 -6.27 -2.97 -4.68
CA ALA A 185 -5.52 -2.75 -3.44
C ALA A 185 -6.34 -3.05 -2.17
N ASN A 186 -7.67 -2.86 -2.22
CA ASN A 186 -8.58 -3.24 -1.14
C ASN A 186 -8.59 -4.77 -0.94
N CYS A 187 -8.83 -5.53 -2.01
CA CYS A 187 -8.82 -7.00 -1.94
C CYS A 187 -7.45 -7.56 -1.55
N ASP A 188 -6.36 -7.03 -2.12
CA ASP A 188 -4.98 -7.39 -1.75
C ASP A 188 -4.74 -7.21 -0.25
N TRP A 189 -5.21 -6.10 0.33
CA TRP A 189 -5.07 -5.81 1.74
C TRP A 189 -5.85 -6.78 2.62
N VAL A 190 -7.12 -7.01 2.30
CA VAL A 190 -7.97 -7.95 3.03
C VAL A 190 -7.38 -9.36 3.00
N GLN A 191 -6.86 -9.81 1.86
CA GLN A 191 -6.22 -11.13 1.73
C GLN A 191 -4.92 -11.20 2.55
N THR A 192 -4.06 -10.19 2.43
CA THR A 192 -2.80 -10.11 3.20
C THR A 192 -3.09 -10.16 4.69
N ARG A 193 -4.09 -9.41 5.17
CA ARG A 193 -4.50 -9.47 6.58
C ARG A 193 -4.95 -10.88 6.95
N LYS A 194 -5.88 -11.48 6.20
CA LYS A 194 -6.34 -12.85 6.49
C LYS A 194 -5.18 -13.83 6.64
N GLU A 195 -4.20 -13.80 5.75
CA GLU A 195 -3.02 -14.66 5.84
C GLU A 195 -2.16 -14.40 7.07
N LEU A 196 -1.97 -13.13 7.45
CA LEU A 196 -1.23 -12.77 8.65
C LEU A 196 -1.97 -13.23 9.91
N PHE A 197 -3.27 -12.98 10.03
CA PHE A 197 -4.08 -13.41 11.17
C PHE A 197 -4.22 -14.93 11.26
N SER A 198 -4.33 -15.64 10.13
CA SER A 198 -4.31 -17.12 10.14
C SER A 198 -2.96 -17.68 10.59
N LYS A 199 -1.86 -16.95 10.38
CA LYS A 199 -0.52 -17.31 10.89
C LYS A 199 -0.33 -16.89 12.36
N GLU A 200 -1.02 -15.87 12.85
CA GLU A 200 -1.01 -15.44 14.26
C GLU A 200 -1.54 -16.51 15.21
N ILE A 201 -2.44 -17.39 14.75
CA ILE A 201 -2.88 -18.57 15.53
C ILE A 201 -1.70 -19.53 15.81
N ASN A 202 -0.62 -19.48 15.01
CA ASN A 202 0.46 -20.47 15.06
C ASN A 202 1.82 -19.94 15.59
N ASP A 203 2.05 -18.64 15.80
CA ASP A 203 3.29 -18.13 16.42
C ASP A 203 3.19 -16.68 16.96
N PRO A 204 3.00 -16.47 18.28
CA PRO A 204 2.87 -15.14 18.88
C PRO A 204 4.16 -14.29 18.86
N ARG A 205 5.31 -14.82 18.41
CA ARG A 205 6.60 -14.09 18.39
C ARG A 205 6.87 -13.30 17.11
N LYS A 206 6.03 -13.44 16.07
CA LYS A 206 6.26 -12.77 14.76
C LYS A 206 5.77 -11.33 14.65
N PHE A 207 5.29 -10.74 15.75
CA PHE A 207 4.79 -9.36 15.80
C PHE A 207 5.82 -8.30 15.34
N MET A 208 7.12 -8.62 15.28
CA MET A 208 8.19 -7.64 15.06
C MET A 208 8.78 -7.55 13.64
N LEU A 209 8.33 -8.32 12.64
CA LEU A 209 9.09 -8.43 11.37
C LEU A 209 8.38 -8.07 10.04
N ASN A 210 7.16 -7.54 10.03
CA ASN A 210 6.53 -7.15 8.76
C ASN A 210 6.71 -5.67 8.41
N LYS A 211 7.98 -5.28 8.23
CA LYS A 211 8.40 -3.93 7.84
C LYS A 211 8.36 -3.66 6.32
N PHE A 212 7.65 -4.46 5.52
CA PHE A 212 7.78 -4.42 4.05
C PHE A 212 6.59 -3.92 3.23
N PHE A 213 5.48 -3.49 3.85
CA PHE A 213 4.31 -2.96 3.11
C PHE A 213 3.80 -1.59 3.60
N LEU A 214 4.66 -0.82 4.28
CA LEU A 214 4.45 0.61 4.41
C LEU A 214 5.10 1.27 3.20
N ILE A 215 4.27 1.57 2.19
CA ILE A 215 4.65 2.43 1.07
C ILE A 215 5.08 3.77 1.71
N LYS A 216 6.39 4.03 1.71
CA LYS A 216 6.96 5.36 1.87
C LYS A 216 6.88 6.11 0.55
#